data_AF-A0AAD7VJP7-F1
#
_entry.id   AF-A0AAD7VJP7-F1
#
_cell.length_a   1.000
_cell.length_b   1.000
_cell.length_c   1.000
_cell.angle_alpha   90.00
_cell.angle_beta   90.00
_cell.angle_gamma   90.00
#
_symmetry.space_group_name_H-M   'P 1'
#
loop_
_entity.id
_entity.type
_entity.pdbx_description
1 polymer ?
#
loop_
_entity_poly.entity_id
_entity_poly.type
_entity_poly.pdbx_seq_one_letter_code
_entity_poly.pdbx_strand_id
1 'polypeptide(L)'
;MNPPLPANLLTSVRAVANLFKNSCYYNWLLKHRSEILDAFSSCYTSPNKNVQLSYSTLILNYAVLLIEKKDQEGQSQVLSAALEIAEEENVEGDSRFRALVAIGSMMLEGLVKKIALDFDVENIAKVAKGSKEIKIAEVGADIELLTKQN
;
A
#
# COMPACT_ATOMS: atom_id res chain seq x y z
N MET A 1 -7.64 1.02 -26.20
CA MET A 1 -7.52 -0.40 -25.79
C MET A 1 -8.81 -0.80 -25.13
N ASN A 2 -9.32 -2.01 -25.36
CA ASN A 2 -10.48 -2.52 -24.61
C ASN A 2 -10.10 -2.67 -23.13
N PRO A 3 -11.01 -2.37 -22.19
CA PRO A 3 -10.73 -2.60 -20.77
C PRO A 3 -10.40 -4.09 -20.57
N PRO A 4 -9.37 -4.42 -19.77
CA PRO A 4 -9.03 -5.81 -19.50
C PRO A 4 -10.25 -6.50 -18.89
N LEU A 5 -10.49 -7.76 -19.31
CA LEU A 5 -11.50 -8.58 -18.65
C LEU A 5 -11.23 -8.58 -17.13
N PRO A 6 -12.24 -8.36 -16.27
CA PRO A 6 -12.03 -8.25 -14.83
C PRO A 6 -11.26 -9.44 -14.21
N ALA A 7 -11.47 -10.64 -14.77
CA ALA A 7 -10.74 -11.84 -14.38
C ALA A 7 -9.24 -11.78 -14.72
N ASN A 8 -8.87 -11.20 -15.87
CA ASN A 8 -7.49 -11.03 -16.27
C ASN A 8 -6.79 -10.03 -15.36
N LEU A 9 -7.43 -8.88 -15.07
CA LEU A 9 -6.88 -7.88 -14.16
C LEU A 9 -6.58 -8.48 -12.78
N LEU A 10 -7.57 -9.17 -12.19
CA LEU A 10 -7.40 -9.83 -10.89
C LEU A 10 -6.26 -10.87 -10.91
N THR A 11 -6.21 -11.69 -11.96
CA THR A 11 -5.19 -12.74 -12.09
C THR A 11 -3.80 -12.14 -12.25
N SER A 12 -3.66 -11.08 -13.05
CA SER A 12 -2.39 -10.39 -13.27
C SER A 12 -1.86 -9.74 -11.99
N VAL A 13 -2.70 -9.00 -11.25
CA VAL A 13 -2.27 -8.38 -9.98
C VAL A 13 -1.82 -9.44 -8.99
N ARG A 14 -2.56 -10.55 -8.89
CA ARG A 14 -2.19 -11.68 -8.01
C ARG A 14 -0.90 -12.37 -8.46
N ALA A 15 -0.69 -12.54 -9.76
CA ALA A 15 0.54 -13.14 -10.28
C ALA A 15 1.75 -12.28 -9.88
N VAL A 16 1.69 -10.98 -10.09
CA VAL A 16 2.77 -10.04 -9.72
C VAL A 16 2.97 -9.99 -8.20
N ALA A 17 1.90 -9.89 -7.41
CA ALA A 17 2.00 -9.90 -5.95
C ALA A 17 2.65 -11.19 -5.40
N ASN A 18 2.45 -12.32 -6.06
CA ASN A 18 3.06 -13.60 -5.67
C ASN A 18 4.54 -13.72 -6.06
N LEU A 19 5.07 -12.90 -6.98
CA LEU A 19 6.50 -12.92 -7.33
C LEU A 19 7.39 -12.60 -6.12
N PHE A 20 6.89 -11.78 -5.18
CA PHE A 20 7.57 -11.43 -3.92
C PHE A 20 7.87 -12.63 -3.01
N LYS A 21 7.28 -13.81 -3.27
CA LYS A 21 7.60 -15.03 -2.53
C LYS A 21 8.96 -15.62 -2.88
N ASN A 22 9.56 -15.21 -4.00
CA ASN A 22 10.83 -15.75 -4.47
C ASN A 22 11.82 -14.62 -4.73
N SER A 23 12.93 -14.62 -3.99
CA SER A 23 13.97 -13.58 -4.07
C SER A 23 14.60 -13.43 -5.46
N CYS A 24 14.53 -14.46 -6.31
CA CYS A 24 15.00 -14.39 -7.70
C CYS A 24 14.28 -13.33 -8.54
N TYR A 25 13.06 -12.91 -8.16
CA TYR A 25 12.31 -11.87 -8.87
C TYR A 25 12.51 -10.46 -8.30
N TYR A 26 13.20 -10.29 -7.17
CA TYR A 26 13.30 -8.98 -6.50
C TYR A 26 13.92 -7.91 -7.39
N ASN A 27 15.00 -8.24 -8.10
CA ASN A 27 15.64 -7.29 -9.01
C ASN A 27 14.70 -6.87 -10.16
N TRP A 28 13.88 -7.80 -10.67
CA TRP A 28 12.91 -7.49 -11.71
C TRP A 28 11.79 -6.59 -11.16
N LEU A 29 11.25 -6.91 -9.98
CA LEU A 29 10.23 -6.11 -9.31
C LEU A 29 10.71 -4.68 -9.03
N LEU A 30 11.94 -4.53 -8.53
CA LEU A 30 12.52 -3.21 -8.26
C LEU A 30 12.76 -2.42 -9.54
N LYS A 31 13.31 -3.07 -10.57
CA LYS A 31 13.59 -2.45 -11.87
C LYS A 31 12.32 -1.94 -12.56
N HIS A 32 11.24 -2.69 -12.48
CA HIS A 32 9.97 -2.39 -13.16
C HIS A 32 8.90 -1.79 -12.23
N ARG A 33 9.29 -1.35 -11.02
CA ARG A 33 8.36 -0.89 -9.98
C ARG A 33 7.39 0.17 -10.51
N SER A 34 7.89 1.25 -11.13
CA SER A 34 7.05 2.34 -11.61
C SER A 34 6.04 1.87 -12.66
N GLU A 35 6.49 1.10 -13.64
CA GLU A 35 5.62 0.55 -14.69
C GLU A 35 4.52 -0.35 -14.10
N ILE A 36 4.87 -1.15 -13.09
CA ILE A 36 3.92 -2.04 -12.40
C ILE A 36 2.90 -1.24 -11.58
N LEU A 37 3.35 -0.24 -10.82
CA LEU A 37 2.45 0.60 -10.02
C LEU A 37 1.52 1.41 -10.92
N ASP A 38 2.05 2.01 -11.99
CA ASP A 38 1.25 2.77 -12.96
C ASP A 38 0.19 1.89 -13.62
N ALA A 39 0.57 0.67 -14.05
CA ALA A 39 -0.33 -0.27 -14.69
C ALA A 39 -1.51 -0.72 -13.81
N PHE A 40 -1.33 -0.74 -12.49
CA PHE A 40 -2.34 -1.18 -11.53
C PHE A 40 -2.93 -0.04 -10.68
N SER A 41 -2.53 1.20 -10.91
CA SER A 41 -2.95 2.40 -10.15
C SER A 41 -4.45 2.51 -9.97
N SER A 42 -5.26 2.17 -10.99
CA SER A 42 -6.73 2.22 -10.90
C SER A 42 -7.38 1.05 -10.14
N CYS A 43 -6.60 0.09 -9.61
CA CYS A 43 -7.17 -1.10 -8.98
C CYS A 43 -7.86 -0.82 -7.64
N TYR A 44 -7.49 0.25 -6.92
CA TYR A 44 -8.11 0.58 -5.63
C TYR A 44 -9.54 1.11 -5.76
N THR A 45 -9.90 1.71 -6.90
CA THR A 45 -11.26 2.15 -7.21
C THR A 45 -12.09 1.09 -7.94
N SER A 46 -11.54 -0.11 -8.15
CA SER A 46 -12.24 -1.20 -8.83
C SER A 46 -13.51 -1.58 -8.06
N PRO A 47 -14.66 -1.83 -8.74
CA PRO A 47 -15.86 -2.35 -8.07
C PRO A 47 -15.68 -3.80 -7.57
N ASN A 48 -14.59 -4.47 -7.95
CA ASN A 48 -14.28 -5.80 -7.49
C ASN A 48 -13.36 -5.75 -6.26
N LYS A 49 -13.90 -6.00 -5.07
CA LYS A 49 -13.13 -6.06 -3.81
C LYS A 49 -11.90 -6.97 -3.86
N ASN A 50 -11.92 -8.03 -4.68
CA ASN A 50 -10.77 -8.91 -4.81
C ASN A 50 -9.61 -8.23 -5.56
N VAL A 51 -9.91 -7.32 -6.48
CA VAL A 51 -8.91 -6.51 -7.20
C VAL A 51 -8.31 -5.49 -6.24
N GLN A 52 -9.14 -4.77 -5.49
CA GLN A 52 -8.70 -3.84 -4.43
C GLN A 52 -7.76 -4.54 -3.43
N LEU A 53 -8.16 -5.72 -2.95
CA LEU A 53 -7.38 -6.50 -1.99
C LEU A 53 -6.05 -6.97 -2.57
N SER A 54 -6.06 -7.42 -3.83
CA SER A 54 -4.84 -7.90 -4.50
C SER A 54 -3.87 -6.75 -4.75
N TYR A 55 -4.38 -5.55 -5.10
CA TYR A 55 -3.55 -4.35 -5.28
C TYR A 55 -2.98 -3.86 -3.95
N SER A 56 -3.79 -3.78 -2.90
CA SER A 56 -3.31 -3.40 -1.56
C SER A 56 -2.26 -4.40 -1.03
N THR A 57 -2.37 -5.68 -1.41
CA THR A 57 -1.33 -6.68 -1.14
C THR A 57 -0.04 -6.42 -1.91
N LEU A 58 -0.14 -6.03 -3.18
CA LEU A 58 1.02 -5.63 -3.99
C LEU A 58 1.75 -4.44 -3.36
N ILE A 59 1.00 -3.42 -2.92
CA ILE A 59 1.54 -2.23 -2.22
C ILE A 59 2.26 -2.63 -0.93
N LEU A 60 1.63 -3.46 -0.09
CA LEU A 60 2.25 -3.94 1.14
C LEU A 60 3.54 -4.74 0.89
N ASN A 61 3.53 -5.62 -0.11
CA ASN A 61 4.72 -6.42 -0.47
C ASN A 61 5.88 -5.52 -0.95
N TYR A 62 5.57 -4.48 -1.74
CA TYR A 62 6.56 -3.50 -2.13
C TYR A 62 7.11 -2.73 -0.93
N ALA A 63 6.26 -2.27 -0.01
CA ALA A 63 6.70 -1.58 1.19
C ALA A 63 7.74 -2.40 1.95
N VAL A 64 7.47 -3.69 2.20
CA VAL A 64 8.41 -4.61 2.86
C VAL A 64 9.73 -4.74 2.09
N LEU A 65 9.66 -5.00 0.78
CA LEU A 65 10.86 -5.15 -0.05
C LEU A 65 11.72 -3.88 -0.07
N LEU A 66 11.10 -2.71 -0.17
CA LEU A 66 11.79 -1.43 -0.29
C LEU A 66 12.37 -0.96 1.05
N ILE A 67 11.75 -1.33 2.18
CA ILE A 67 12.33 -1.18 3.52
C ILE A 67 13.60 -2.02 3.65
N GLU A 68 13.57 -3.28 3.18
CA GLU A 68 14.73 -4.18 3.19
C GLU A 68 15.87 -3.62 2.33
N LYS A 69 15.55 -3.09 1.14
CA LYS A 69 16.54 -2.54 0.20
C LYS A 69 16.98 -1.10 0.51
N LYS A 70 16.39 -0.46 1.54
CA LYS A 70 16.66 0.94 1.90
C LYS A 70 16.51 1.90 0.72
N ASP A 71 15.53 1.63 -0.14
CA ASP A 71 15.21 2.44 -1.31
C ASP A 71 14.19 3.54 -0.95
N GLN A 72 14.67 4.73 -0.63
CA GLN A 72 13.82 5.85 -0.21
C GLN A 72 12.89 6.33 -1.34
N GLU A 73 13.38 6.38 -2.58
CA GLU A 73 12.58 6.83 -3.73
C GLU A 73 11.41 5.88 -3.96
N GLY A 74 11.68 4.57 -3.95
CA GLY A 74 10.63 3.57 -4.06
C GLY A 74 9.64 3.59 -2.91
N GLN A 75 10.13 3.74 -1.67
CA GLN A 75 9.24 3.89 -0.52
C GLN A 75 8.34 5.11 -0.66
N SER A 76 8.84 6.21 -1.23
CA SER A 76 8.06 7.44 -1.42
C SER A 76 6.93 7.22 -2.43
N GLN A 77 7.22 6.54 -3.55
CA GLN A 77 6.23 6.18 -4.56
C GLN A 77 5.14 5.24 -4.00
N VAL A 78 5.55 4.22 -3.22
CA VAL A 78 4.63 3.24 -2.62
C VAL A 78 3.82 3.86 -1.48
N LEU A 79 4.40 4.80 -0.74
CA LEU A 79 3.68 5.59 0.26
C LEU A 79 2.55 6.39 -0.37
N SER A 80 2.78 7.11 -1.47
CA SER A 80 1.72 7.84 -2.17
C SER A 80 0.56 6.91 -2.58
N ALA A 81 0.87 5.77 -3.19
CA ALA A 81 -0.15 4.77 -3.56
C ALA A 81 -0.90 4.21 -2.34
N ALA A 82 -0.23 4.00 -1.21
CA ALA A 82 -0.86 3.52 0.02
C ALA A 82 -1.79 4.57 0.65
N LEU A 83 -1.40 5.86 0.60
CA LEU A 83 -2.22 6.97 1.09
C LEU A 83 -3.51 7.10 0.27
N GLU A 84 -3.44 7.03 -1.06
CA GLU A 84 -4.61 7.02 -1.95
C GLU A 84 -5.63 5.92 -1.58
N ILE A 85 -5.14 4.71 -1.27
CA ILE A 85 -6.00 3.59 -0.83
C ILE A 85 -6.60 3.88 0.56
N ALA A 86 -5.82 4.46 1.47
CA ALA A 86 -6.26 4.70 2.85
C ALA A 86 -7.33 5.81 2.94
N GLU A 87 -7.25 6.81 2.06
CA GLU A 87 -8.19 7.94 1.99
C GLU A 87 -9.50 7.59 1.28
N GLU A 88 -9.49 6.71 0.26
CA GLU A 88 -10.68 6.37 -0.50
C GLU A 88 -11.77 5.72 0.38
N GLU A 89 -12.94 6.35 0.47
CA GLU A 89 -14.04 5.94 1.34
C GLU A 89 -14.62 4.56 0.98
N ASN A 90 -14.61 4.21 -0.31
CA ASN A 90 -15.26 2.99 -0.83
C ASN A 90 -14.33 1.77 -0.90
N VAL A 91 -13.11 1.86 -0.35
CA VAL A 91 -12.19 0.72 -0.28
C VAL A 91 -12.67 -0.28 0.78
N GLU A 92 -12.66 -1.55 0.40
CA GLU A 92 -12.98 -2.66 1.28
C GLU A 92 -12.03 -2.73 2.50
N GLY A 93 -12.55 -3.15 3.67
CA GLY A 93 -11.85 -3.06 4.95
C GLY A 93 -10.49 -3.77 5.01
N ASP A 94 -10.35 -4.99 4.46
CA ASP A 94 -9.05 -5.68 4.40
C ASP A 94 -8.05 -4.97 3.47
N SER A 95 -8.53 -4.38 2.39
CA SER A 95 -7.73 -3.60 1.45
C SER A 95 -7.19 -2.33 2.12
N ARG A 96 -8.06 -1.57 2.80
CA ARG A 96 -7.67 -0.39 3.58
C ARG A 96 -6.71 -0.75 4.70
N PHE A 97 -6.97 -1.83 5.42
CA PHE A 97 -6.09 -2.32 6.48
C PHE A 97 -4.67 -2.60 5.96
N ARG A 98 -4.52 -3.28 4.82
CA ARG A 98 -3.19 -3.54 4.21
C ARG A 98 -2.45 -2.27 3.83
N ALA A 99 -3.15 -1.26 3.32
CA ALA A 99 -2.56 0.03 3.00
C ALA A 99 -2.06 0.75 4.26
N LEU A 100 -2.85 0.76 5.33
CA LEU A 100 -2.44 1.33 6.62
C LEU A 100 -1.23 0.59 7.22
N VAL A 101 -1.20 -0.74 7.13
CA VAL A 101 -0.03 -1.52 7.56
C VAL A 101 1.21 -1.15 6.73
N ALA A 102 1.07 -0.95 5.41
CA ALA A 102 2.17 -0.52 4.56
C ALA A 102 2.70 0.87 4.97
N ILE A 103 1.80 1.84 5.20
CA ILE A 103 2.14 3.18 5.70
C ILE A 103 2.89 3.08 7.04
N GLY A 104 2.31 2.40 8.03
CA GLY A 104 2.92 2.25 9.35
C GLY A 104 4.28 1.58 9.30
N SER A 105 4.44 0.54 8.47
CA SER A 105 5.72 -0.17 8.28
C SER A 105 6.80 0.76 7.71
N MET A 106 6.46 1.56 6.68
CA MET A 106 7.39 2.53 6.08
C MET A 106 7.72 3.70 7.01
N MET A 107 6.79 4.08 7.89
CA MET A 107 7.06 5.10 8.91
C MET A 107 7.93 4.58 10.06
N LEU A 108 7.78 3.32 10.44
CA LEU A 108 8.50 2.71 11.56
C LEU A 108 9.93 2.28 11.17
N GLU A 109 10.08 1.57 10.04
CA GLU A 109 11.35 0.94 9.64
C GLU A 109 11.93 1.51 8.34
N GLY A 110 11.15 2.31 7.63
CA GLY A 110 11.54 2.95 6.37
C GLY A 110 12.27 4.28 6.55
N LEU A 111 12.48 4.94 5.42
CA LEU A 111 13.20 6.20 5.27
C LEU A 111 12.27 7.37 4.95
N VAL A 112 10.96 7.13 4.93
CA VAL A 112 9.95 8.07 4.40
C VAL A 112 9.01 8.62 5.47
N LYS A 113 9.35 8.47 6.76
CA LYS A 113 8.54 9.01 7.87
C LYS A 113 8.25 10.51 7.72
N LYS A 114 9.28 11.32 7.40
CA LYS A 114 9.11 12.78 7.20
C LYS A 114 8.18 13.08 6.02
N ILE A 115 8.35 12.34 4.92
CA ILE A 115 7.50 12.46 3.73
C ILE A 115 6.04 12.11 4.08
N ALA A 116 5.80 11.08 4.89
CA ALA A 116 4.46 10.73 5.34
C ALA A 116 3.82 11.84 6.21
N LEU A 117 4.61 12.49 7.07
CA LEU A 117 4.14 13.64 7.84
C LEU A 117 3.79 14.83 6.94
N ASP A 118 4.60 15.10 5.92
CA ASP A 118 4.33 16.17 4.94
C ASP A 118 3.04 15.90 4.12
N PHE A 119 2.66 14.63 3.96
CA PHE A 119 1.38 14.21 3.36
C PHE A 119 0.22 14.12 4.36
N ASP A 120 0.34 14.67 5.57
CA ASP A 120 -0.71 14.68 6.60
C ASP A 120 -1.23 13.27 6.97
N VAL A 121 -0.33 12.29 7.06
CA VAL A 121 -0.66 10.94 7.53
C VAL A 121 -1.30 10.92 8.93
N GLU A 122 -1.10 11.98 9.73
CA GLU A 122 -1.74 12.14 11.03
C GLU A 122 -3.27 12.18 10.92
N ASN A 123 -3.82 12.87 9.93
CA ASN A 123 -5.26 12.91 9.71
C ASN A 123 -5.81 11.53 9.32
N ILE A 124 -5.12 10.83 8.41
CA ILE A 124 -5.46 9.45 8.01
C ILE A 124 -5.45 8.52 9.23
N ALA A 125 -4.44 8.63 10.09
CA ALA A 125 -4.32 7.82 11.30
C ALA A 125 -5.49 8.07 12.27
N LYS A 126 -5.88 9.33 12.48
CA LYS A 126 -7.03 9.70 13.34
C LYS A 126 -8.35 9.15 12.79
N VAL A 127 -8.57 9.24 11.47
CA VAL A 127 -9.75 8.68 10.82
C VAL A 127 -9.77 7.15 10.96
N ALA A 128 -8.65 6.47 10.69
CA ALA A 128 -8.53 5.03 10.84
C ALA A 128 -8.79 4.58 12.28
N LYS A 129 -8.22 5.28 13.27
CA LYS A 129 -8.44 5.04 14.70
C LYS A 129 -9.91 5.12 15.11
N GLY A 130 -10.69 5.99 14.46
CA GLY A 130 -12.14 6.13 14.68
C GLY A 130 -12.99 5.04 14.02
N SER A 131 -12.39 4.09 13.30
CA SER A 131 -13.11 3.01 12.62
C SER A 131 -13.82 2.07 13.58
N LYS A 132 -14.95 1.50 13.13
CA LYS A 132 -15.66 0.42 13.84
C LYS A 132 -14.97 -0.93 13.69
N GLU A 133 -14.10 -1.09 12.69
CA GLU A 133 -13.31 -2.30 12.49
C GLU A 133 -12.08 -2.27 13.40
N ILE A 134 -12.03 -3.17 14.38
CA ILE A 134 -10.99 -3.22 15.43
C ILE A 134 -9.58 -3.16 14.84
N LYS A 135 -9.28 -3.99 13.84
CA LYS A 135 -7.97 -4.03 13.17
C LYS A 135 -7.55 -2.69 12.53
N ILE A 136 -8.52 -1.94 12.00
CA ILE A 136 -8.30 -0.63 11.37
C ILE A 136 -8.08 0.43 12.46
N ALA A 137 -8.86 0.34 13.54
CA ALA A 137 -8.71 1.24 14.68
C ALA A 137 -7.35 1.08 15.37
N GLU A 138 -6.91 -0.17 15.57
CA GLU A 138 -5.62 -0.50 16.18
C GLU A 138 -4.45 0.01 15.32
N VAL A 139 -4.40 -0.34 14.03
CA VAL A 139 -3.32 0.14 13.15
C VAL A 139 -3.33 1.67 13.01
N GLY A 140 -4.51 2.30 13.03
CA GLY A 140 -4.63 3.76 13.04
C GLY A 140 -4.04 4.38 14.32
N ALA A 141 -4.28 3.78 15.49
CA ALA A 141 -3.67 4.22 16.73
C ALA A 141 -2.15 4.06 16.74
N ASP A 142 -1.63 2.97 16.18
CA ASP A 142 -0.19 2.74 16.05
C ASP A 142 0.47 3.78 15.15
N ILE A 143 -0.13 4.08 13.98
CA ILE A 143 0.38 5.13 13.09
C ILE A 143 0.34 6.50 13.78
N GLU A 144 -0.74 6.84 14.48
CA GLU A 144 -0.85 8.10 15.23
C GLU A 144 0.22 8.22 16.33
N LEU A 145 0.64 7.11 16.92
CA LEU A 145 1.75 7.11 17.87
C LEU A 145 3.08 7.43 17.16
N LEU A 146 3.30 6.88 15.97
CA LEU A 146 4.50 7.13 15.18
C LEU A 146 4.64 8.60 14.77
N THR A 147 3.54 9.32 14.52
CA THR A 147 3.60 10.76 14.17
C THR A 147 4.12 11.63 15.31
N LYS A 148 3.99 11.17 16.57
CA LYS A 148 4.39 11.91 17.78
C LYS A 148 5.82 11.59 18.24
N GLN A 149 6.42 10.54 17.69
CA GLN A 149 7.80 10.15 18.00
C GLN A 149 8.75 10.95 17.10
N ASN A 150 9.68 11.71 17.69
CA ASN A 150 10.73 12.43 16.96
C ASN A 150 11.84 11.48 16.50
#